data_AF-A0A7X8Y686-F1
#
_entry.id   AF-A0A7X8Y686-F1
#
_cell.length_a   1.000
_cell.length_b   1.000
_cell.length_c   1.000
_cell.angle_alpha   90.00
_cell.angle_beta   90.00
_cell.angle_gamma   90.00
#
_symmetry.space_group_name_H-M   'P 1'
#
loop_
_entity.id
_entity.type
_entity.pdbx_description
1 polymer ?
#
loop_
_entity_poly.entity_id
_entity_poly.type
_entity_poly.pdbx_seq_one_letter_code
_entity_poly.pdbx_strand_id
1 'polypeptide(L)'
;MAKTDIARRVYNHAWKLDPIIRSLIDTDFYKLLMLQMIWKLYPDVNATFTLINRTKRVRLAEEIDEGELREQLDHARTLRLSKKEMIWLAGNSFYGRAQIFEPEFLAWLSHFQLPEYELSKKDGQYVLDFHGSWKETTMWEIPALAIINELRSRSAMRALGPFTLDVLYARAKAKMWSKVERLRELPGLRISDFGTRRRHSFLWQRWCVEALKEGIGPAFTGTSNVLLAMDSDLEAVGTNAHELPMVTAALTKTDEELSHAPYKVLRDWNKLYGGNLLIVLPDSFGTAAFLRDAPEWVADWTGFRPDSAPPVEGGEKIIEWWKKMGRDPRQKLLIFSDGLDVDAIIDTYKHFEGRVRMSFGWGTNLTNDFSGCAPTEISGLNPISIVCKVSEANGHPAVKLSDNPQKATGDPAEVERYLKFFGAEDRTEQAVLV
;
A
#
# COMPACT_ATOMS: atom_id res chain seq x y z
N MET A 1 7.97 11.53 26.47
CA MET A 1 9.04 10.96 25.63
C MET A 1 9.89 12.10 25.10
N ALA A 2 11.22 12.02 25.17
CA ALA A 2 12.07 13.01 24.50
C ALA A 2 11.70 13.00 23.00
N LYS A 3 11.31 14.15 22.43
CA LYS A 3 11.01 14.26 20.99
C LYS A 3 12.26 13.83 20.23
N THR A 4 12.19 12.71 19.51
CA THR A 4 13.31 12.23 18.69
C THR A 4 13.64 13.29 17.65
N ASP A 5 14.83 13.88 17.76
CA ASP A 5 15.38 14.76 16.75
C ASP A 5 15.77 13.92 15.52
N ILE A 6 14.96 14.03 14.47
CA ILE A 6 15.14 13.27 13.23
C ILE A 6 16.46 13.65 12.56
N ALA A 7 16.81 14.94 12.51
CA ALA A 7 18.04 15.39 11.87
C ALA A 7 19.27 14.85 12.61
N ARG A 8 19.27 14.93 13.95
CA ARG A 8 20.34 14.34 14.77
C ARG A 8 20.42 12.83 14.64
N ARG A 9 19.28 12.14 14.55
CA ARG A 9 19.25 10.68 14.36
C ARG A 9 19.84 10.29 13.01
N VAL A 10 19.49 11.00 11.94
CA VAL A 10 20.00 10.78 10.58
C VAL A 10 21.50 11.05 10.48
N TYR A 11 21.99 12.11 11.14
CA TYR A 11 23.42 12.42 11.18
C TYR A 11 24.26 11.43 12.00
N ASN A 12 23.66 10.73 12.96
CA ASN A 12 24.42 9.87 13.86
C ASN A 12 24.82 8.56 13.17
N HIS A 13 26.07 8.47 12.74
CA HIS A 13 26.66 7.29 12.07
C HIS A 13 27.35 6.30 13.03
N ALA A 14 27.18 6.42 14.34
CA ALA A 14 27.89 5.58 15.32
C ALA A 14 27.34 4.14 15.46
N TRP A 15 26.35 3.75 14.65
CA TRP A 15 25.69 2.44 14.76
C TRP A 15 26.31 1.43 13.81
N LYS A 16 26.51 0.19 14.28
CA LYS A 16 26.93 -0.93 13.43
C LYS A 16 25.88 -1.28 12.36
N LEU A 17 24.60 -1.18 12.73
CA LEU A 17 23.44 -1.27 11.83
C LEU A 17 22.33 -0.38 12.40
N ASP A 18 21.73 0.49 11.59
CA ASP A 18 20.46 1.16 11.92
C ASP A 18 19.33 0.48 11.12
N PRO A 19 18.61 -0.49 11.71
CA PRO A 19 17.64 -1.32 10.99
C PRO A 19 16.44 -0.48 10.52
N ILE A 20 16.11 -0.57 9.24
CA ILE A 20 15.01 0.20 8.64
C ILE A 20 13.66 -0.34 9.09
N ILE A 21 13.49 -1.65 9.03
CA ILE A 21 12.25 -2.35 9.44
C ILE A 21 12.32 -2.59 10.94
N ARG A 22 11.32 -2.07 11.66
CA ARG A 22 11.35 -2.05 13.13
C ARG A 22 10.73 -3.29 13.77
N SER A 23 9.82 -3.94 13.05
CA SER A 23 9.07 -5.11 13.51
C SER A 23 8.47 -5.84 12.30
N LEU A 24 8.07 -7.09 12.50
CA LEU A 24 7.25 -7.83 11.54
C LEU A 24 5.92 -7.12 11.23
N ILE A 25 5.38 -6.35 12.19
CA ILE A 25 4.15 -5.57 12.02
C ILE A 25 4.42 -4.11 11.61
N ASP A 26 5.66 -3.75 11.27
CA ASP A 26 5.96 -2.50 10.54
C ASP A 26 5.57 -2.67 9.06
N THR A 27 4.29 -2.89 8.83
CA THR A 27 3.67 -3.23 7.55
C THR A 27 2.26 -2.67 7.49
N ASP A 28 1.64 -2.70 6.30
CA ASP A 28 0.26 -2.26 6.12
C ASP A 28 -0.74 -3.33 6.61
N PHE A 29 -1.81 -2.94 7.31
CA PHE A 29 -2.78 -3.85 7.95
C PHE A 29 -3.44 -4.83 6.98
N TYR A 30 -3.69 -4.40 5.74
CA TYR A 30 -4.25 -5.26 4.70
C TYR A 30 -3.38 -6.50 4.43
N LYS A 31 -2.05 -6.42 4.63
CA LYS A 31 -1.15 -7.57 4.49
C LYS A 31 -1.47 -8.65 5.52
N LEU A 32 -1.74 -8.28 6.78
CA LEU A 32 -2.10 -9.26 7.82
C LEU A 32 -3.47 -9.88 7.56
N LEU A 33 -4.45 -9.08 7.14
CA LEU A 33 -5.79 -9.59 6.78
C LEU A 33 -5.72 -10.57 5.61
N MET A 34 -4.98 -10.21 4.56
CA MET A 34 -4.78 -11.07 3.40
C MET A 34 -3.97 -12.30 3.76
N LEU A 35 -2.92 -12.15 4.57
CA LEU A 35 -2.10 -13.25 5.03
C LEU A 35 -2.93 -14.32 5.76
N GLN A 36 -3.82 -13.95 6.67
CA GLN A 36 -4.72 -14.91 7.31
C GLN A 36 -5.63 -15.61 6.29
N MET A 37 -6.19 -14.88 5.32
CA MET A 37 -7.02 -15.47 4.28
C MET A 37 -6.23 -16.46 3.40
N ILE A 38 -5.01 -16.09 3.00
CA ILE A 38 -4.11 -16.93 2.21
C ILE A 38 -3.72 -18.18 3.01
N TRP A 39 -3.33 -18.00 4.27
CA TRP A 39 -2.98 -19.09 5.19
C TRP A 39 -4.13 -20.10 5.33
N LYS A 40 -5.38 -19.62 5.40
CA LYS A 40 -6.56 -20.46 5.61
C LYS A 40 -7.09 -21.12 4.33
N LEU A 41 -7.13 -20.38 3.23
CA LEU A 41 -7.84 -20.80 2.01
C LEU A 41 -6.93 -21.23 0.86
N TYR A 42 -5.67 -20.79 0.88
CA TYR A 42 -4.68 -21.05 -0.17
C TYR A 42 -3.33 -21.53 0.39
N PRO A 43 -3.31 -22.50 1.35
CA PRO A 43 -2.10 -22.85 2.09
C PRO A 43 -0.98 -23.46 1.22
N ASP A 44 -1.35 -24.06 0.08
CA ASP A 44 -0.47 -24.81 -0.83
C ASP A 44 -0.13 -24.05 -2.12
N VAL A 45 -0.56 -22.80 -2.24
CA VAL A 45 -0.22 -21.95 -3.39
C VAL A 45 1.18 -21.38 -3.20
N ASN A 46 2.03 -21.52 -4.20
CA ASN A 46 3.28 -20.80 -4.31
C ASN A 46 3.08 -19.52 -5.12
N ALA A 47 3.73 -18.44 -4.71
CA ALA A 47 3.68 -17.17 -5.41
C ALA A 47 5.03 -16.47 -5.35
N THR A 48 5.52 -16.01 -6.50
CA THR A 48 6.73 -15.21 -6.61
C THR A 48 6.36 -13.72 -6.60
N PHE A 49 7.05 -12.94 -5.77
CA PHE A 49 6.97 -11.48 -5.80
C PHE A 49 8.25 -10.88 -6.37
N THR A 50 8.11 -9.89 -7.24
CA THR A 50 9.23 -9.22 -7.91
C THR A 50 9.20 -7.72 -7.66
N LEU A 51 10.35 -7.14 -7.33
CA LEU A 51 10.55 -5.69 -7.26
C LEU A 51 10.64 -5.10 -8.68
N ILE A 52 9.84 -4.08 -8.95
CA ILE A 52 9.77 -3.42 -10.25
C ILE A 52 9.95 -1.91 -10.05
N ASN A 53 11.09 -1.39 -10.51
CA ASN A 53 11.29 0.05 -10.71
C ASN A 53 10.68 0.48 -12.05
N ARG A 54 9.60 1.26 -12.02
CA ARG A 54 8.93 1.84 -13.18
C ARG A 54 9.60 3.15 -13.62
N THR A 55 10.36 3.81 -12.75
CA THR A 55 11.13 5.02 -13.06
C THR A 55 12.52 4.65 -13.60
N LYS A 56 12.58 4.15 -14.84
CA LYS A 56 13.81 3.61 -15.46
C LYS A 56 15.01 4.57 -15.51
N ARG A 57 14.75 5.89 -15.53
CA ARG A 57 15.80 6.93 -15.49
C ARG A 57 16.60 6.93 -14.18
N VAL A 58 16.02 6.43 -13.08
CA VAL A 58 16.70 6.30 -11.80
C VAL A 58 17.30 4.91 -11.70
N ARG A 59 18.63 4.83 -11.60
CA ARG A 59 19.40 3.58 -11.58
C ARG A 59 19.70 3.20 -10.13
N LEU A 60 18.85 2.34 -9.54
CA LEU A 60 18.90 2.02 -8.12
C LEU A 60 20.24 1.44 -7.65
N ALA A 61 20.92 0.68 -8.51
CA ALA A 61 22.21 0.09 -8.19
C ALA A 61 23.37 1.10 -8.16
N GLU A 62 23.12 2.35 -8.57
CA GLU A 62 24.08 3.47 -8.50
C GLU A 62 23.80 4.38 -7.29
N GLU A 63 22.59 4.32 -6.73
CA GLU A 63 22.20 5.12 -5.57
C GLU A 63 22.33 4.33 -4.26
N ILE A 64 22.09 3.02 -4.27
CA ILE A 64 22.06 2.17 -3.08
C ILE A 64 23.22 1.18 -3.15
N ASP A 65 23.96 1.06 -2.06
CA ASP A 65 24.99 0.02 -1.92
C ASP A 65 24.36 -1.36 -1.75
N GLU A 66 24.92 -2.37 -2.41
CA GLU A 66 24.37 -3.73 -2.37
C GLU A 66 24.59 -4.41 -1.02
N GLY A 67 25.73 -4.16 -0.37
CA GLY A 67 26.01 -4.66 0.96
C GLY A 67 24.99 -4.13 1.96
N GLU A 68 24.76 -2.82 1.96
CA GLU A 68 23.73 -2.18 2.81
C GLU A 68 22.32 -2.72 2.53
N LEU A 69 21.97 -2.94 1.25
CA LEU A 69 20.69 -3.53 0.90
C LEU A 69 20.55 -4.95 1.46
N ARG A 70 21.56 -5.80 1.28
CA ARG A 70 21.57 -7.18 1.82
C ARG A 70 21.49 -7.19 3.34
N GLU A 71 22.26 -6.35 4.03
CA GLU A 71 22.21 -6.25 5.49
C GLU A 71 20.81 -5.92 6.02
N GLN A 72 20.08 -5.02 5.34
CA GLN A 72 18.72 -4.64 5.73
C GLN A 72 17.69 -5.74 5.42
N LEU A 73 17.82 -6.41 4.27
CA LEU A 73 16.96 -7.54 3.91
C LEU A 73 17.20 -8.73 4.85
N ASP A 74 18.46 -9.04 5.15
CA ASP A 74 18.84 -10.10 6.08
C ASP A 74 18.33 -9.79 7.49
N HIS A 75 18.47 -8.54 7.96
CA HIS A 75 17.89 -8.13 9.24
C HIS A 75 16.38 -8.33 9.27
N ALA A 76 15.65 -7.94 8.22
CA ALA A 76 14.20 -8.11 8.17
C ALA A 76 13.78 -9.58 8.36
N ARG A 77 14.55 -10.54 7.83
CA ARG A 77 14.31 -11.99 8.02
C ARG A 77 14.56 -12.48 9.44
N THR A 78 15.37 -11.76 10.22
CA THR A 78 15.59 -12.12 11.63
C THR A 78 14.40 -11.79 12.52
N LEU A 79 13.52 -10.88 12.09
CA LEU A 79 12.40 -10.38 12.88
C LEU A 79 11.38 -11.49 13.16
N ARG A 80 10.86 -11.48 14.38
CA ARG A 80 9.74 -12.31 14.83
C ARG A 80 8.74 -11.44 15.55
N LEU A 81 7.48 -11.88 15.57
CA LEU A 81 6.45 -11.22 16.34
C LEU A 81 6.82 -11.24 17.84
N SER A 82 6.90 -10.07 18.47
CA SER A 82 7.15 -10.00 19.90
C SER A 82 5.90 -10.39 20.69
N LYS A 83 6.10 -10.72 21.98
CA LYS A 83 4.99 -11.03 22.89
C LYS A 83 3.98 -9.87 23.00
N LYS A 84 4.45 -8.62 23.00
CA LYS A 84 3.58 -7.43 23.08
C LYS A 84 2.69 -7.32 21.84
N GLU A 85 3.29 -7.48 20.66
CA GLU A 85 2.59 -7.35 19.38
C GLU A 85 1.58 -8.48 19.19
N MET A 86 1.92 -9.70 19.59
CA MET A 86 0.99 -10.84 19.58
C MET A 86 -0.22 -10.59 20.47
N ILE A 87 -0.02 -10.12 21.71
CA ILE A 87 -1.11 -9.81 22.63
C ILE A 87 -1.99 -8.69 22.06
N TRP A 88 -1.38 -7.67 21.45
CA TRP A 88 -2.12 -6.56 20.85
C TRP A 88 -2.96 -7.03 19.64
N LEU A 89 -2.40 -7.83 18.73
CA LEU A 89 -3.15 -8.39 17.59
C LEU A 89 -4.30 -9.29 18.05
N ALA A 90 -4.11 -10.06 19.13
CA ALA A 90 -5.15 -10.93 19.69
C ALA A 90 -6.25 -10.14 20.42
N GLY A 91 -5.87 -9.14 21.19
CA GLY A 91 -6.75 -8.46 22.14
C GLY A 91 -7.42 -7.19 21.62
N ASN A 92 -6.84 -6.52 20.62
CA ASN A 92 -7.41 -5.28 20.11
C ASN A 92 -8.68 -5.52 19.29
N SER A 93 -9.58 -4.54 19.30
CA SER A 93 -10.74 -4.53 18.41
C SER A 93 -10.38 -3.83 17.12
N PHE A 94 -10.71 -4.44 15.98
CA PHE A 94 -10.47 -3.89 14.66
C PHE A 94 -11.78 -3.87 13.90
N TYR A 95 -12.12 -2.73 13.28
CA TYR A 95 -13.36 -2.60 12.51
C TYR A 95 -14.63 -3.02 13.29
N GLY A 96 -14.64 -2.76 14.61
CA GLY A 96 -15.75 -3.11 15.50
C GLY A 96 -15.86 -4.60 15.86
N ARG A 97 -14.86 -5.42 15.50
CA ARG A 97 -14.79 -6.84 15.87
C ARG A 97 -13.58 -7.08 16.77
N ALA A 98 -13.82 -7.73 17.92
CA ALA A 98 -12.75 -8.30 18.71
C ALA A 98 -12.23 -9.58 18.05
N GLN A 99 -10.94 -9.88 18.21
CA GLN A 99 -10.34 -11.16 17.80
C GLN A 99 -10.55 -11.49 16.30
N ILE A 100 -10.28 -10.52 15.42
CA ILE A 100 -10.39 -10.76 13.97
C ILE A 100 -9.35 -11.77 13.44
N PHE A 101 -8.27 -11.98 14.21
CA PHE A 101 -7.23 -12.93 13.91
C PHE A 101 -7.45 -14.23 14.69
N GLU A 102 -7.52 -15.35 13.99
CA GLU A 102 -7.76 -16.66 14.58
C GLU A 102 -6.58 -17.06 15.48
N PRO A 103 -6.82 -17.68 16.66
CA PRO A 103 -5.75 -18.10 17.55
C PRO A 103 -4.70 -18.99 16.88
N GLU A 104 -5.12 -19.91 16.01
CA GLU A 104 -4.25 -20.81 15.24
C GLU A 104 -3.40 -20.03 14.23
N PHE A 105 -3.97 -19.00 13.62
CA PHE A 105 -3.24 -18.10 12.72
C PHE A 105 -2.17 -17.31 13.49
N LEU A 106 -2.50 -16.75 14.65
CA LEU A 106 -1.55 -16.03 15.50
C LEU A 106 -0.44 -16.95 16.04
N ALA A 107 -0.78 -18.20 16.37
CA ALA A 107 0.20 -19.21 16.76
C ALA A 107 1.18 -19.50 15.62
N TRP A 108 0.69 -19.65 14.38
CA TRP A 108 1.55 -19.78 13.21
C TRP A 108 2.42 -18.53 12.98
N LEU A 109 1.81 -17.33 13.04
CA LEU A 109 2.50 -16.04 12.83
C LEU A 109 3.59 -15.80 13.88
N SER A 110 3.45 -16.35 15.09
CA SER A 110 4.47 -16.25 16.14
C SER A 110 5.81 -16.92 15.78
N HIS A 111 5.75 -17.95 14.93
CA HIS A 111 6.91 -18.69 14.45
C HIS A 111 7.35 -18.27 13.05
N PHE A 112 6.59 -17.38 12.41
CA PHE A 112 6.90 -16.87 11.08
C PHE A 112 8.21 -16.06 11.07
N GLN A 113 8.92 -16.17 9.95
CA GLN A 113 10.04 -15.34 9.53
C GLN A 113 9.96 -15.15 8.03
N LEU A 114 10.46 -14.03 7.52
CA LEU A 114 10.50 -13.80 6.09
C LEU A 114 11.40 -14.84 5.39
N PRO A 115 10.96 -15.41 4.25
CA PRO A 115 11.73 -16.42 3.52
C PRO A 115 12.99 -15.82 2.86
N GLU A 116 13.78 -16.66 2.20
CA GLU A 116 14.92 -16.22 1.39
C GLU A 116 14.49 -15.31 0.22
N TYR A 117 15.46 -14.57 -0.30
CA TYR A 117 15.30 -13.67 -1.44
C TYR A 117 16.45 -13.88 -2.44
N GLU A 118 16.18 -13.63 -3.71
CA GLU A 118 17.18 -13.56 -4.75
C GLU A 118 17.44 -12.10 -5.11
N LEU A 119 18.70 -11.67 -5.02
CA LEU A 119 19.10 -10.31 -5.38
C LEU A 119 20.21 -10.37 -6.41
N SER A 120 19.96 -9.76 -7.56
CA SER A 120 20.96 -9.58 -8.62
C SER A 120 20.94 -8.14 -9.16
N LYS A 121 21.98 -7.78 -9.90
CA LYS A 121 22.09 -6.49 -10.60
C LYS A 121 21.99 -6.69 -12.10
N LYS A 122 21.17 -5.87 -12.75
CA LYS A 122 21.04 -5.85 -14.21
C LYS A 122 20.80 -4.42 -14.70
N ASP A 123 21.61 -3.96 -15.65
CA ASP A 123 21.45 -2.65 -16.30
C ASP A 123 21.32 -1.45 -15.33
N GLY A 124 22.09 -1.45 -14.23
CA GLY A 124 22.03 -0.41 -13.20
C GLY A 124 20.81 -0.47 -12.27
N GLN A 125 20.02 -1.55 -12.34
CA GLN A 125 18.88 -1.82 -11.48
C GLN A 125 19.14 -3.03 -10.59
N TYR A 126 18.42 -3.09 -9.46
CA TYR A 126 18.27 -4.31 -8.69
C TYR A 126 17.10 -5.14 -9.22
N VAL A 127 17.34 -6.43 -9.38
CA VAL A 127 16.31 -7.46 -9.57
C VAL A 127 16.23 -8.20 -8.23
N LEU A 128 15.07 -8.09 -7.57
CA LEU A 128 14.84 -8.64 -6.25
C LEU A 128 13.56 -9.47 -6.28
N ASP A 129 13.72 -10.77 -6.10
CA ASP A 129 12.67 -11.77 -6.21
C ASP A 129 12.51 -12.54 -4.90
N PHE A 130 11.27 -12.92 -4.59
CA PHE A 130 10.89 -13.66 -3.39
C PHE A 130 10.07 -14.88 -3.79
N HIS A 131 10.65 -16.06 -3.67
CA HIS A 131 10.03 -17.34 -4.03
C HIS A 131 9.55 -18.11 -2.80
N GLY A 132 8.50 -18.91 -2.96
CA GLY A 132 7.99 -19.78 -1.89
C GLY A 132 6.47 -19.80 -1.80
N SER A 133 5.97 -20.25 -0.64
CA SER A 133 4.53 -20.27 -0.37
C SER A 133 3.97 -18.86 -0.33
N TRP A 134 2.77 -18.65 -0.86
CA TRP A 134 2.14 -17.34 -0.94
C TRP A 134 1.95 -16.69 0.44
N LYS A 135 1.60 -17.50 1.46
CA LYS A 135 1.50 -17.02 2.86
C LYS A 135 2.85 -16.55 3.43
N GLU A 136 3.97 -16.90 2.82
CA GLU A 136 5.29 -16.46 3.27
C GLU A 136 5.78 -15.27 2.45
N THR A 137 5.67 -15.34 1.12
CA THR A 137 6.18 -14.31 0.21
C THR A 137 5.34 -13.04 0.21
N THR A 138 4.04 -13.09 0.51
CA THR A 138 3.17 -11.89 0.56
C THR A 138 3.66 -10.83 1.55
N MET A 139 4.38 -11.25 2.61
CA MET A 139 4.90 -10.36 3.65
C MET A 139 6.15 -9.59 3.23
N TRP A 140 6.77 -9.90 2.09
CA TRP A 140 7.94 -9.18 1.59
C TRP A 140 7.63 -7.82 0.95
N GLU A 141 6.41 -7.61 0.41
CA GLU A 141 6.07 -6.41 -0.38
C GLU A 141 6.43 -5.11 0.36
N ILE A 142 5.93 -4.94 1.59
CA ILE A 142 6.07 -3.69 2.33
C ILE A 142 7.49 -3.50 2.89
N PRO A 143 8.11 -4.50 3.56
CA PRO A 143 9.49 -4.39 4.02
C PRO A 143 10.47 -4.07 2.90
N ALA A 144 10.39 -4.76 1.75
CA ALA A 144 11.31 -4.54 0.64
C ALA A 144 11.21 -3.10 0.09
N LEU A 145 9.98 -2.59 -0.08
CA LEU A 145 9.77 -1.23 -0.57
C LEU A 145 10.22 -0.18 0.45
N ALA A 146 9.94 -0.37 1.74
CA ALA A 146 10.39 0.55 2.79
C ALA A 146 11.92 0.57 2.93
N ILE A 147 12.58 -0.59 2.83
CA ILE A 147 14.05 -0.71 2.82
C ILE A 147 14.65 0.08 1.65
N ILE A 148 14.19 -0.15 0.43
CA ILE A 148 14.72 0.54 -0.75
C ILE A 148 14.52 2.05 -0.64
N ASN A 149 13.31 2.51 -0.28
CA ASN A 149 13.03 3.96 -0.20
C ASN A 149 13.83 4.65 0.92
N GLU A 150 13.99 4.02 2.08
CA GLU A 150 14.78 4.61 3.17
C GLU A 150 16.29 4.55 2.86
N LEU A 151 16.80 3.52 2.17
CA LEU A 151 18.19 3.50 1.70
C LEU A 151 18.47 4.60 0.66
N ARG A 152 17.55 4.86 -0.28
CA ARG A 152 17.67 6.01 -1.19
C ARG A 152 17.75 7.33 -0.42
N SER A 153 16.86 7.50 0.56
CA SER A 153 16.82 8.70 1.40
C SER A 153 18.13 8.88 2.18
N ARG A 154 18.64 7.80 2.80
CA ARG A 154 19.93 7.80 3.51
C ARG A 154 21.10 8.12 2.57
N SER A 155 21.12 7.54 1.37
CA SER A 155 22.16 7.80 0.37
C SER A 155 22.16 9.26 -0.08
N ALA A 156 20.99 9.80 -0.43
CA ALA A 156 20.82 11.19 -0.85
C ALA A 156 21.23 12.21 0.22
N MET A 157 21.10 11.84 1.51
CA MET A 157 21.45 12.68 2.65
C MET A 157 22.85 12.45 3.21
N ARG A 158 23.59 11.43 2.75
CA ARG A 158 24.87 10.98 3.35
C ARG A 158 25.93 12.08 3.43
N ALA A 159 25.98 12.95 2.43
CA ALA A 159 26.97 14.04 2.36
C ALA A 159 26.54 15.31 3.11
N LEU A 160 25.34 15.34 3.71
CA LEU A 160 24.81 16.54 4.34
C LEU A 160 25.33 16.69 5.78
N GLY A 161 25.80 17.90 6.12
CA GLY A 161 26.16 18.24 7.49
C GLY A 161 24.94 18.41 8.41
N PRO A 162 25.15 18.45 9.75
CA PRO A 162 24.06 18.53 10.73
C PRO A 162 23.11 19.71 10.50
N PHE A 163 23.66 20.89 10.21
CA PHE A 163 22.86 22.10 9.99
C PHE A 163 22.02 22.02 8.71
N THR A 164 22.58 21.46 7.63
CA THR A 164 21.84 21.26 6.38
C THR A 164 20.68 20.29 6.56
N LEU A 165 20.87 19.22 7.33
CA LEU A 165 19.81 18.28 7.69
C LEU A 165 18.72 18.93 8.54
N ASP A 166 19.09 19.76 9.51
CA ASP A 166 18.12 20.47 10.34
C ASP A 166 17.24 21.41 9.48
N VAL A 167 17.85 22.19 8.59
CA VAL A 167 17.11 23.06 7.64
C VAL A 167 16.20 22.23 6.72
N LEU A 168 16.70 21.12 6.18
CA LEU A 168 15.91 20.21 5.33
C LEU A 168 14.64 19.75 6.04
N TYR A 169 14.78 19.21 7.25
CA TYR A 169 13.65 18.70 8.01
C TYR A 169 12.75 19.82 8.53
N ALA A 170 13.28 20.98 8.92
CA ALA A 170 12.46 22.12 9.32
C ALA A 170 11.54 22.57 8.17
N ARG A 171 12.07 22.68 6.95
CA ARG A 171 11.29 23.01 5.74
C ARG A 171 10.27 21.92 5.41
N ALA A 172 10.66 20.64 5.51
CA ALA A 172 9.74 19.53 5.29
C ALA A 172 8.58 19.53 6.30
N LYS A 173 8.84 19.81 7.57
CA LYS A 173 7.82 19.93 8.62
C LYS A 173 6.86 21.09 8.34
N ALA A 174 7.39 22.26 7.98
CA ALA A 174 6.57 23.42 7.62
C ALA A 174 5.70 23.14 6.39
N LYS A 175 6.26 22.49 5.36
CA LYS A 175 5.53 22.06 4.16
C LYS A 175 4.42 21.07 4.49
N MET A 176 4.68 20.08 5.34
CA MET A 176 3.65 19.14 5.77
C MET A 176 2.55 19.84 6.56
N TRP A 177 2.91 20.75 7.46
CA TRP A 177 1.93 21.49 8.27
C TRP A 177 1.04 22.41 7.44
N SER A 178 1.55 23.06 6.39
CA SER A 178 0.70 23.87 5.51
C SER A 178 -0.37 23.03 4.79
N LYS A 179 -0.06 21.76 4.46
CA LYS A 179 -1.06 20.82 3.94
C LYS A 179 -2.14 20.49 4.98
N VAL A 180 -1.75 20.27 6.23
CA VAL A 180 -2.67 20.03 7.35
C VAL A 180 -3.65 21.20 7.51
N GLU A 181 -3.14 22.44 7.47
CA GLU A 181 -3.98 23.64 7.61
C GLU A 181 -5.07 23.71 6.53
N ARG A 182 -4.71 23.38 5.28
CA ARG A 182 -5.67 23.32 4.16
C ARG A 182 -6.71 22.22 4.34
N LEU A 183 -6.29 21.02 4.76
CA LEU A 183 -7.21 19.89 4.95
C LEU A 183 -8.17 20.09 6.12
N ARG A 184 -7.77 20.85 7.14
CA ARG A 184 -8.62 21.20 8.29
C ARG A 184 -9.85 22.02 7.91
N GLU A 185 -9.84 22.69 6.77
CA GLU A 185 -10.99 23.45 6.25
C GLU A 185 -12.14 22.56 5.76
N LEU A 186 -11.94 21.24 5.68
CA LEU A 186 -12.93 20.26 5.24
C LEU A 186 -13.57 19.53 6.43
N PRO A 187 -14.69 20.00 7.00
CA PRO A 187 -15.22 19.50 8.27
C PRO A 187 -15.70 18.03 8.22
N GLY A 188 -16.08 17.53 7.03
CA GLY A 188 -16.50 16.14 6.82
C GLY A 188 -15.39 15.19 6.36
N LEU A 189 -14.15 15.66 6.23
CA LEU A 189 -13.05 14.85 5.71
C LEU A 189 -12.79 13.62 6.61
N ARG A 190 -12.50 12.50 5.97
CA ARG A 190 -12.01 11.27 6.61
C ARG A 190 -10.77 10.80 5.89
N ILE A 191 -9.62 10.81 6.55
CA ILE A 191 -8.32 10.53 5.93
C ILE A 191 -7.45 9.67 6.84
N SER A 192 -6.76 8.70 6.26
CA SER A 192 -5.83 7.79 6.95
C SER A 192 -4.46 7.80 6.29
N ASP A 193 -3.41 7.59 7.08
CA ASP A 193 -2.05 7.38 6.56
C ASP A 193 -1.93 6.03 5.83
N PHE A 194 -1.46 6.06 4.57
CA PHE A 194 -1.24 4.90 3.69
C PHE A 194 0.20 4.88 3.12
N GLY A 195 1.12 5.60 3.77
CA GLY A 195 2.41 5.94 3.20
C GLY A 195 3.57 4.98 3.49
N THR A 196 3.33 3.84 4.15
CA THR A 196 4.40 2.94 4.63
C THR A 196 5.39 2.54 3.54
N ARG A 197 4.89 2.01 2.42
CA ARG A 197 5.70 1.41 1.35
C ARG A 197 6.66 2.39 0.66
N ARG A 198 6.34 3.68 0.65
CA ARG A 198 7.12 4.73 -0.04
C ARG A 198 7.55 5.85 0.91
N ARG A 199 7.52 5.61 2.22
CA ARG A 199 7.97 6.59 3.22
C ARG A 199 9.43 6.97 3.00
N HIS A 200 9.76 8.22 3.30
CA HIS A 200 11.13 8.71 3.36
C HIS A 200 11.94 7.97 4.43
N SER A 201 11.36 7.82 5.62
CA SER A 201 11.90 6.96 6.68
C SER A 201 10.81 6.61 7.69
N PHE A 202 11.05 5.58 8.50
CA PHE A 202 10.14 5.20 9.60
C PHE A 202 9.84 6.38 10.55
N LEU A 203 10.88 7.10 10.98
CA LEU A 203 10.72 8.22 11.91
C LEU A 203 9.98 9.41 11.29
N TRP A 204 10.16 9.63 9.99
CA TRP A 204 9.41 10.67 9.29
C TRP A 204 7.93 10.31 9.15
N GLN A 205 7.60 9.06 8.79
CA GLN A 205 6.20 8.59 8.78
C GLN A 205 5.55 8.78 10.15
N ARG A 206 6.23 8.36 11.23
CA ARG A 206 5.74 8.56 12.60
C ARG A 206 5.45 10.04 12.89
N TRP A 207 6.34 10.94 12.49
CA TRP A 207 6.13 12.39 12.68
C TRP A 207 4.93 12.91 11.88
N CYS A 208 4.76 12.50 10.62
CA CYS A 208 3.61 12.89 9.80
C CYS A 208 2.27 12.40 10.38
N VAL A 209 2.23 11.17 10.92
CA VAL A 209 1.05 10.60 11.57
C VAL A 209 0.65 11.42 12.80
N GLU A 210 1.61 11.79 13.65
CA GLU A 210 1.34 12.65 14.82
C GLU A 210 0.88 14.04 14.40
N ALA A 211 1.50 14.64 13.37
CA ALA A 211 1.10 15.94 12.85
C ALA A 211 -0.34 15.94 12.31
N LEU A 212 -0.77 14.86 11.65
CA LEU A 212 -2.17 14.70 11.21
C LEU A 212 -3.12 14.52 12.39
N LYS A 213 -2.76 13.65 13.34
CA LYS A 213 -3.55 13.42 14.55
C LYS A 213 -3.81 14.72 15.31
N GLU A 214 -2.79 15.56 15.50
CA GLU A 214 -2.93 16.86 16.16
C GLU A 214 -3.66 17.89 15.29
N GLY A 215 -3.37 17.93 13.99
CA GLY A 215 -3.77 19.04 13.13
C GLY A 215 -5.17 18.98 12.56
N ILE A 216 -5.67 17.78 12.23
CA ILE A 216 -7.03 17.58 11.70
C ILE A 216 -7.93 16.75 12.63
N GLY A 217 -7.39 16.29 13.76
CA GLY A 217 -8.15 15.69 14.86
C GLY A 217 -9.08 14.55 14.39
N PRO A 218 -10.40 14.65 14.63
CA PRO A 218 -11.36 13.59 14.27
C PRO A 218 -11.42 13.24 12.78
N ALA A 219 -10.95 14.12 11.88
CA ALA A 219 -10.88 13.81 10.45
C ALA A 219 -9.80 12.75 10.15
N PHE A 220 -8.78 12.62 11.00
CA PHE A 220 -7.78 11.57 10.90
C PHE A 220 -8.33 10.25 11.44
N THR A 221 -8.51 9.26 10.57
CA THR A 221 -9.20 8.01 10.90
C THR A 221 -8.27 6.88 11.30
N GLY A 222 -6.95 7.02 11.13
CA GLY A 222 -5.97 6.01 11.51
C GLY A 222 -4.81 5.90 10.53
N THR A 223 -4.07 4.79 10.61
CA THR A 223 -2.91 4.49 9.76
C THR A 223 -2.98 3.04 9.29
N SER A 224 -2.51 2.77 8.07
CA SER A 224 -2.32 1.40 7.61
C SER A 224 -1.17 0.71 8.33
N ASN A 225 -0.18 1.45 8.84
CA ASN A 225 0.98 0.87 9.49
C ASN A 225 0.58 0.30 10.87
N VAL A 226 0.63 -1.03 11.00
CA VAL A 226 0.13 -1.73 12.20
C VAL A 226 0.97 -1.40 13.44
N LEU A 227 2.28 -1.26 13.29
CA LEU A 227 3.17 -0.85 14.37
C LEU A 227 2.84 0.57 14.85
N LEU A 228 2.62 1.54 13.95
CA LEU A 228 2.26 2.90 14.32
C LEU A 228 0.85 2.97 14.93
N ALA A 229 -0.09 2.15 14.44
CA ALA A 229 -1.41 2.02 15.03
C ALA A 229 -1.31 1.55 16.50
N MET A 230 -0.52 0.51 16.76
CA MET A 230 -0.25 0.01 18.11
C MET A 230 0.48 1.03 18.99
N ASP A 231 1.51 1.71 18.46
CA ASP A 231 2.33 2.63 19.25
C ASP A 231 1.59 3.91 19.65
N SER A 232 0.57 4.31 18.87
CA SER A 232 -0.07 5.64 18.97
C SER A 232 -1.56 5.56 19.32
N ASP A 233 -2.06 4.38 19.71
CA ASP A 233 -3.48 4.06 19.97
C ASP A 233 -4.39 4.58 18.85
N LEU A 234 -4.03 4.28 17.61
CA LEU A 234 -4.83 4.60 16.41
C LEU A 234 -5.48 3.34 15.85
N GLU A 235 -6.56 3.54 15.09
CA GLU A 235 -7.14 2.45 14.31
C GLU A 235 -6.18 1.99 13.21
N ALA A 236 -6.03 0.67 13.08
CA ALA A 236 -5.31 0.06 11.97
C ALA A 236 -6.24 -0.04 10.75
N VAL A 237 -5.88 0.62 9.65
CA VAL A 237 -6.74 0.75 8.46
C VAL A 237 -6.24 -0.15 7.32
N GLY A 238 -7.13 -0.96 6.75
CA GLY A 238 -6.80 -1.82 5.61
C GLY A 238 -8.03 -2.48 5.00
N THR A 239 -7.91 -2.90 3.75
CA THR A 239 -8.92 -3.68 3.01
C THR A 239 -8.25 -4.92 2.41
N ASN A 240 -8.54 -5.27 1.16
CA ASN A 240 -7.73 -6.19 0.34
C ASN A 240 -6.90 -5.42 -0.71
N ALA A 241 -6.10 -6.15 -1.49
CA ALA A 241 -5.25 -5.61 -2.56
C ALA A 241 -5.21 -6.55 -3.78
N HIS A 242 -4.69 -6.01 -4.90
CA HIS A 242 -4.71 -6.66 -6.22
C HIS A 242 -4.04 -8.03 -6.29
N GLU A 243 -3.13 -8.37 -5.38
CA GLU A 243 -2.49 -9.68 -5.45
C GLU A 243 -3.50 -10.83 -5.34
N LEU A 244 -4.62 -10.64 -4.61
CA LEU A 244 -5.64 -11.68 -4.48
C LEU A 244 -6.28 -12.04 -5.83
N PRO A 245 -6.86 -11.09 -6.59
CA PRO A 245 -7.38 -11.39 -7.92
C PRO A 245 -6.28 -11.73 -8.93
N MET A 246 -5.07 -11.14 -8.83
CA MET A 246 -3.94 -11.51 -9.69
C MET A 246 -3.59 -13.01 -9.56
N VAL A 247 -3.41 -13.49 -8.32
CA VAL A 247 -3.08 -14.90 -8.04
C VAL A 247 -4.26 -15.79 -8.41
N THR A 248 -5.48 -15.42 -8.00
CA THR A 248 -6.67 -16.24 -8.29
C THR A 248 -6.89 -16.40 -9.79
N ALA A 249 -6.65 -15.36 -10.58
CA ALA A 249 -6.72 -15.42 -12.04
C ALA A 249 -5.61 -16.27 -12.65
N ALA A 250 -4.37 -16.12 -12.19
CA ALA A 250 -3.24 -16.92 -12.64
C ALA A 250 -3.42 -18.44 -12.37
N LEU A 251 -4.19 -18.80 -11.35
CA LEU A 251 -4.49 -20.19 -11.00
C LEU A 251 -5.62 -20.82 -11.85
N THR A 252 -6.32 -20.04 -12.66
CA THR A 252 -7.45 -20.54 -13.47
C THR A 252 -6.96 -21.32 -14.69
N LYS A 253 -7.72 -22.34 -15.10
CA LYS A 253 -7.40 -23.21 -16.23
C LYS A 253 -8.29 -22.99 -17.45
N THR A 254 -9.45 -22.38 -17.25
CA THR A 254 -10.44 -22.11 -18.30
C THR A 254 -10.86 -20.65 -18.29
N ASP A 255 -11.34 -20.17 -19.43
CA ASP A 255 -11.90 -18.82 -19.57
C ASP A 255 -13.14 -18.61 -18.68
N GLU A 256 -13.92 -19.66 -18.44
CA GLU A 256 -15.03 -19.62 -17.49
C GLU A 256 -14.55 -19.42 -16.05
N GLU A 257 -13.49 -20.11 -15.62
CA GLU A 257 -12.91 -19.88 -14.30
C GLU A 257 -12.32 -18.46 -14.20
N LEU A 258 -11.67 -17.98 -15.28
CA LEU A 258 -11.06 -16.66 -15.34
C LEU A 258 -12.10 -15.53 -15.22
N SER A 259 -13.27 -15.63 -15.88
CA SER A 259 -14.34 -14.64 -15.73
C SER A 259 -14.88 -14.53 -14.31
N HIS A 260 -14.86 -15.64 -13.56
CA HIS A 260 -15.33 -15.69 -12.17
C HIS A 260 -14.25 -15.35 -11.14
N ALA A 261 -12.97 -15.30 -11.51
CA ALA A 261 -11.86 -15.07 -10.60
C ALA A 261 -12.00 -13.78 -9.77
N PRO A 262 -12.37 -12.61 -10.34
CA PRO A 262 -12.54 -11.37 -9.57
C PRO A 262 -13.60 -11.49 -8.46
N TYR A 263 -14.70 -12.20 -8.73
CA TYR A 263 -15.81 -12.37 -7.78
C TYR A 263 -15.58 -13.52 -6.80
N LYS A 264 -14.78 -14.52 -7.18
CA LYS A 264 -14.35 -15.60 -6.28
C LYS A 264 -13.57 -15.01 -5.10
N VAL A 265 -12.66 -14.08 -5.35
CA VAL A 265 -11.89 -13.39 -4.30
C VAL A 265 -12.80 -12.67 -3.31
N LEU A 266 -13.83 -11.96 -3.79
CA LEU A 266 -14.79 -11.29 -2.92
C LEU A 266 -15.54 -12.30 -2.03
N ARG A 267 -15.99 -13.42 -2.61
CA ARG A 267 -16.65 -14.49 -1.83
C ARG A 267 -15.73 -15.07 -0.76
N ASP A 268 -14.47 -15.33 -1.10
CA ASP A 268 -13.48 -15.86 -0.17
C ASP A 268 -13.13 -14.87 0.95
N TRP A 269 -12.99 -13.59 0.61
CA TRP A 269 -12.80 -12.51 1.59
C TRP A 269 -13.98 -12.42 2.57
N ASN A 270 -15.21 -12.51 2.05
CA ASN A 270 -16.44 -12.43 2.85
C ASN A 270 -16.65 -13.65 3.76
N LYS A 271 -15.92 -14.76 3.58
CA LYS A 271 -15.94 -15.89 4.52
C LYS A 271 -15.27 -15.56 5.86
N LEU A 272 -14.28 -14.65 5.86
CA LEU A 272 -13.54 -14.27 7.05
C LEU A 272 -13.94 -12.88 7.56
N TYR A 273 -14.16 -11.94 6.65
CA TYR A 273 -14.33 -10.53 6.98
C TYR A 273 -15.68 -10.01 6.50
N GLY A 274 -16.26 -9.06 7.24
CA GLY A 274 -17.55 -8.46 6.92
C GLY A 274 -17.64 -7.00 7.32
N GLY A 275 -18.83 -6.41 7.21
CA GLY A 275 -19.06 -5.02 7.58
C GLY A 275 -18.16 -4.04 6.80
N ASN A 276 -17.46 -3.16 7.50
CA ASN A 276 -16.63 -2.13 6.87
C ASN A 276 -15.39 -2.67 6.13
N LEU A 277 -15.07 -3.96 6.23
CA LEU A 277 -14.04 -4.62 5.42
C LEU A 277 -14.56 -5.11 4.06
N LEU A 278 -15.85 -5.01 3.78
CA LEU A 278 -16.45 -5.32 2.48
C LEU A 278 -16.25 -4.15 1.50
N ILE A 279 -15.00 -3.96 1.08
CA ILE A 279 -14.61 -2.98 0.08
C ILE A 279 -14.15 -3.68 -1.19
N VAL A 280 -14.81 -3.37 -2.30
CA VAL A 280 -14.52 -3.93 -3.63
C VAL A 280 -13.35 -3.17 -4.26
N LEU A 281 -12.42 -3.91 -4.87
CA LEU A 281 -11.29 -3.38 -5.62
C LEU A 281 -11.42 -3.80 -7.10
N PRO A 282 -12.15 -3.02 -7.93
CA PRO A 282 -12.63 -3.48 -9.22
C PRO A 282 -11.56 -3.46 -10.33
N ASP A 283 -10.53 -2.62 -10.20
CA ASP A 283 -9.60 -2.30 -11.28
C ASP A 283 -8.45 -3.32 -11.45
N SER A 284 -8.60 -4.55 -10.98
CA SER A 284 -7.54 -5.56 -11.21
C SER A 284 -7.41 -5.88 -12.70
N PHE A 285 -8.54 -6.04 -13.38
CA PHE A 285 -8.64 -6.32 -14.81
C PHE A 285 -9.48 -5.28 -15.57
N GLY A 286 -9.69 -4.11 -14.96
CA GLY A 286 -10.51 -3.02 -15.51
C GLY A 286 -11.87 -2.92 -14.82
N THR A 287 -12.21 -1.72 -14.34
CA THR A 287 -13.45 -1.43 -13.63
C THR A 287 -14.67 -1.57 -14.54
N ALA A 288 -14.56 -1.22 -15.83
CA ALA A 288 -15.66 -1.40 -16.79
C ALA A 288 -16.09 -2.88 -16.88
N ALA A 289 -15.12 -3.75 -17.15
CA ALA A 289 -15.33 -5.18 -17.25
C ALA A 289 -15.88 -5.78 -15.95
N PHE A 290 -15.29 -5.38 -14.81
CA PHE A 290 -15.77 -5.81 -13.50
C PHE A 290 -17.23 -5.44 -13.24
N LEU A 291 -17.64 -4.19 -13.52
CA LEU A 291 -19.00 -3.74 -13.22
C LEU A 291 -20.05 -4.30 -14.19
N ARG A 292 -19.67 -4.58 -15.44
CA ARG A 292 -20.55 -5.14 -16.46
C ARG A 292 -21.05 -6.54 -16.07
N ASP A 293 -20.14 -7.36 -15.55
CA ASP A 293 -20.41 -8.78 -15.29
C ASP A 293 -20.60 -9.07 -13.78
N ALA A 294 -20.59 -8.04 -12.93
CA ALA A 294 -20.70 -8.18 -11.48
C ALA A 294 -22.06 -8.80 -11.05
N PRO A 295 -22.05 -9.89 -10.27
CA PRO A 295 -23.25 -10.41 -9.66
C PRO A 295 -23.94 -9.40 -8.75
N GLU A 296 -25.27 -9.47 -8.63
CA GLU A 296 -26.07 -8.49 -7.89
C GLU A 296 -25.60 -8.27 -6.44
N TRP A 297 -25.21 -9.34 -5.72
CA TRP A 297 -24.75 -9.26 -4.33
C TRP A 297 -23.49 -8.39 -4.15
N VAL A 298 -22.73 -8.11 -5.21
CA VAL A 298 -21.58 -7.19 -5.15
C VAL A 298 -22.06 -5.79 -4.80
N ALA A 299 -23.27 -5.41 -5.22
CA ALA A 299 -23.85 -4.11 -4.90
C ALA A 299 -24.18 -3.95 -3.41
N ASP A 300 -24.23 -5.05 -2.65
CA ASP A 300 -24.53 -5.04 -1.22
C ASP A 300 -23.29 -4.82 -0.35
N TRP A 301 -22.09 -4.88 -0.94
CA TRP A 301 -20.84 -4.52 -0.27
C TRP A 301 -20.88 -3.08 0.23
N THR A 302 -20.10 -2.81 1.29
CA THR A 302 -20.07 -1.52 1.98
C THR A 302 -19.60 -0.40 1.05
N GLY A 303 -18.62 -0.70 0.20
CA GLY A 303 -18.01 0.32 -0.64
C GLY A 303 -17.07 -0.22 -1.70
N PHE A 304 -16.48 0.69 -2.46
CA PHE A 304 -15.51 0.43 -3.51
C PHE A 304 -14.26 1.30 -3.31
N ARG A 305 -13.13 0.83 -3.79
CA ARG A 305 -11.86 1.56 -3.85
C ARG A 305 -11.39 1.66 -5.30
N PRO A 306 -11.71 2.74 -6.04
CA PRO A 306 -11.10 2.98 -7.35
C PRO A 306 -9.61 3.33 -7.16
N ASP A 307 -8.70 2.53 -7.72
CA ASP A 307 -7.25 2.62 -7.47
C ASP A 307 -6.40 2.86 -8.74
N SER A 308 -7.02 3.09 -9.91
CA SER A 308 -6.28 3.43 -11.13
C SER A 308 -6.96 4.36 -12.14
N ALA A 309 -8.23 4.73 -11.92
CA ALA A 309 -8.93 5.78 -12.66
C ALA A 309 -8.87 7.12 -11.88
N PRO A 310 -9.08 8.28 -12.53
CA PRO A 310 -9.22 9.55 -11.84
C PRO A 310 -10.29 9.48 -10.76
N PRO A 311 -10.09 10.09 -9.58
CA PRO A 311 -11.02 9.96 -8.45
C PRO A 311 -12.47 10.31 -8.80
N VAL A 312 -12.68 11.43 -9.53
CA VAL A 312 -14.02 11.88 -9.94
C VAL A 312 -14.64 10.91 -10.95
N GLU A 313 -13.93 10.54 -12.00
CA GLU A 313 -14.45 9.66 -13.05
C GLU A 313 -14.77 8.25 -12.50
N GLY A 314 -13.83 7.66 -11.77
CA GLY A 314 -14.01 6.35 -11.15
C GLY A 314 -15.14 6.35 -10.12
N GLY A 315 -15.24 7.41 -9.31
CA GLY A 315 -16.31 7.55 -8.33
C GLY A 315 -17.70 7.70 -8.96
N GLU A 316 -17.84 8.52 -10.01
CA GLU A 316 -19.10 8.69 -10.73
C GLU A 316 -19.56 7.38 -11.37
N LYS A 317 -18.64 6.65 -12.00
CA LYS A 317 -18.93 5.36 -12.63
C LYS A 317 -19.51 4.35 -11.64
N ILE A 318 -18.92 4.27 -10.45
CA ILE A 318 -19.38 3.35 -9.39
C ILE A 318 -20.72 3.83 -8.82
N ILE A 319 -20.92 5.14 -8.64
CA ILE A 319 -22.20 5.71 -8.19
C ILE A 319 -23.32 5.38 -9.17
N GLU A 320 -23.09 5.56 -10.47
CA GLU A 320 -24.07 5.22 -11.51
C GLU A 320 -24.36 3.71 -11.52
N TRP A 321 -23.36 2.86 -11.29
CA TRP A 321 -23.59 1.42 -11.16
C TRP A 321 -24.46 1.07 -9.95
N TRP A 322 -24.22 1.65 -8.76
CA TRP A 322 -25.10 1.43 -7.61
C TRP A 322 -26.54 1.87 -7.88
N LYS A 323 -26.75 3.03 -8.54
CA LYS A 323 -28.08 3.51 -8.92
C LYS A 323 -28.77 2.52 -9.86
N LYS A 324 -28.07 2.02 -10.90
CA LYS A 324 -28.60 1.00 -11.82
C LYS A 324 -28.96 -0.30 -11.09
N MET A 325 -28.21 -0.66 -10.05
CA MET A 325 -28.49 -1.79 -9.18
C MET A 325 -29.55 -1.48 -8.10
N GLY A 326 -30.14 -0.28 -8.06
CA GLY A 326 -31.18 0.07 -7.08
C GLY A 326 -30.68 0.26 -5.65
N ARG A 327 -29.38 0.51 -5.44
CA ARG A 327 -28.77 0.78 -4.12
C ARG A 327 -28.54 2.29 -3.96
N ASP A 328 -28.88 2.85 -2.79
CA ASP A 328 -28.65 4.27 -2.47
C ASP A 328 -27.15 4.54 -2.24
N PRO A 329 -26.48 5.33 -3.12
CA PRO A 329 -25.05 5.63 -2.98
C PRO A 329 -24.71 6.35 -1.67
N ARG A 330 -25.65 7.08 -1.05
CA ARG A 330 -25.39 7.81 0.21
C ARG A 330 -25.07 6.88 1.39
N GLN A 331 -25.51 5.62 1.30
CA GLN A 331 -25.20 4.58 2.29
C GLN A 331 -23.88 3.84 1.99
N LYS A 332 -23.34 4.02 0.79
CA LYS A 332 -22.11 3.37 0.33
C LYS A 332 -20.88 4.22 0.62
N LEU A 333 -19.72 3.60 0.49
CA LEU A 333 -18.42 4.20 0.74
C LEU A 333 -17.54 4.16 -0.52
N LEU A 334 -16.92 5.28 -0.86
CA LEU A 334 -15.78 5.32 -1.78
C LEU A 334 -14.50 5.57 -0.98
N ILE A 335 -13.48 4.75 -1.23
CA ILE A 335 -12.13 4.94 -0.69
C ILE A 335 -11.23 5.40 -1.84
N PHE A 336 -10.67 6.60 -1.75
CA PHE A 336 -9.73 7.13 -2.73
C PHE A 336 -8.30 7.03 -2.17
N SER A 337 -7.41 6.26 -2.81
CA SER A 337 -6.07 5.97 -2.29
C SER A 337 -4.93 6.07 -3.31
N ASP A 338 -5.24 6.38 -4.56
CA ASP A 338 -4.27 6.35 -5.65
C ASP A 338 -3.54 7.69 -5.80
N GLY A 339 -2.38 7.82 -5.15
CA GLY A 339 -1.41 8.88 -5.45
C GLY A 339 -1.92 10.31 -5.26
N LEU A 340 -2.77 10.55 -4.26
CA LEU A 340 -3.44 11.84 -4.04
C LEU A 340 -2.51 12.90 -3.42
N ASP A 341 -2.59 14.12 -3.94
CA ASP A 341 -2.14 15.34 -3.27
C ASP A 341 -3.32 16.07 -2.60
N VAL A 342 -3.04 17.20 -1.95
CA VAL A 342 -4.05 17.99 -1.23
C VAL A 342 -5.12 18.55 -2.16
N ASP A 343 -4.74 18.98 -3.37
CA ASP A 343 -5.67 19.57 -4.33
C ASP A 343 -6.65 18.51 -4.81
N ALA A 344 -6.14 17.33 -5.19
CA ALA A 344 -6.95 16.18 -5.57
C ALA A 344 -7.90 15.73 -4.44
N ILE A 345 -7.45 15.74 -3.18
CA ILE A 345 -8.32 15.44 -2.02
C ILE A 345 -9.44 16.46 -1.89
N ILE A 346 -9.12 17.77 -1.94
CA ILE A 346 -10.11 18.85 -1.80
C ILE A 346 -11.13 18.82 -2.93
N ASP A 347 -10.68 18.67 -4.18
CA ASP A 347 -11.55 18.68 -5.35
C ASP A 347 -12.47 17.45 -5.35
N THR A 348 -11.92 16.27 -5.03
CA THR A 348 -12.70 15.03 -4.92
C THR A 348 -13.71 15.12 -3.77
N TYR A 349 -13.30 15.66 -2.61
CA TYR A 349 -14.19 15.85 -1.47
C TYR A 349 -15.39 16.73 -1.85
N LYS A 350 -15.14 17.90 -2.44
CA LYS A 350 -16.20 18.86 -2.82
C LYS A 350 -17.14 18.27 -3.88
N HIS A 351 -16.62 17.48 -4.81
CA HIS A 351 -17.41 16.87 -5.88
C HIS A 351 -18.43 15.83 -5.39
N PHE A 352 -18.07 15.07 -4.35
CA PHE A 352 -18.87 13.96 -3.82
C PHE A 352 -19.56 14.25 -2.48
N GLU A 353 -19.38 15.46 -1.92
CA GLU A 353 -19.99 15.86 -0.65
C GLU A 353 -21.51 15.64 -0.66
N GLY A 354 -22.02 14.95 0.37
CA GLY A 354 -23.45 14.62 0.52
C GLY A 354 -24.00 13.54 -0.42
N ARG A 355 -23.20 13.04 -1.38
CA ARG A 355 -23.65 12.07 -2.39
C ARG A 355 -23.28 10.63 -2.05
N VAL A 356 -22.17 10.44 -1.33
CA VAL A 356 -21.61 9.15 -0.91
C VAL A 356 -20.71 9.36 0.31
N ARG A 357 -20.48 8.33 1.14
CA ARG A 357 -19.45 8.42 2.19
C ARG A 357 -18.08 8.35 1.52
N MET A 358 -17.12 9.12 2.03
CA MET A 358 -15.77 9.17 1.49
C MET A 358 -14.74 8.82 2.55
N SER A 359 -13.66 8.17 2.12
CA SER A 359 -12.44 8.00 2.90
C SER A 359 -11.24 8.18 1.98
N PHE A 360 -10.19 8.82 2.48
CA PHE A 360 -8.97 9.09 1.72
C PHE A 360 -7.78 8.33 2.32
N GLY A 361 -7.07 7.55 1.52
CA GLY A 361 -5.80 6.94 1.88
C GLY A 361 -4.66 7.81 1.38
N TRP A 362 -3.90 8.43 2.29
CA TRP A 362 -2.85 9.38 1.89
C TRP A 362 -1.46 8.75 1.97
N GLY A 363 -0.87 8.50 0.80
CA GLY A 363 0.37 7.76 0.64
C GLY A 363 1.63 8.62 0.57
N THR A 364 2.36 8.53 -0.55
CA THR A 364 3.68 9.14 -0.73
C THR A 364 3.71 10.65 -0.51
N ASN A 365 2.67 11.39 -0.93
CA ASN A 365 2.63 12.84 -0.75
C ASN A 365 2.59 13.26 0.74
N LEU A 366 2.11 12.37 1.62
CA LEU A 366 2.19 12.52 3.07
C LEU A 366 3.58 12.18 3.61
N THR A 367 4.14 11.03 3.20
CA THR A 367 5.30 10.43 3.88
C THR A 367 6.63 10.59 3.14
N ASN A 368 6.67 11.21 1.97
CA ASN A 368 7.88 11.38 1.17
C ASN A 368 7.83 12.58 0.22
N ASP A 369 7.27 13.70 0.68
CA ASP A 369 7.31 14.96 -0.05
C ASP A 369 8.41 15.90 0.50
N PHE A 370 9.63 15.70 0.01
CA PHE A 370 10.79 16.56 0.33
C PHE A 370 11.14 17.54 -0.81
N SER A 371 10.28 17.64 -1.83
CA SER A 371 10.51 18.55 -2.95
C SER A 371 10.61 20.00 -2.46
N GLY A 372 11.67 20.70 -2.88
CA GLY A 372 11.97 22.08 -2.48
C GLY A 372 12.39 22.26 -1.02
N CYS A 373 12.59 21.20 -0.25
CA CYS A 373 12.95 21.30 1.17
C CYS A 373 14.46 21.45 1.39
N ALA A 374 15.28 20.88 0.51
CA ALA A 374 16.73 20.98 0.62
C ALA A 374 17.21 22.42 0.27
N PRO A 375 18.27 22.94 0.92
CA PRO A 375 18.86 24.25 0.58
C PRO A 375 19.37 24.33 -0.87
N THR A 376 19.89 23.20 -1.37
CA THR A 376 20.25 22.96 -2.77
C THR A 376 19.45 21.76 -3.26
N GLU A 377 19.05 21.74 -4.52
CA GLU A 377 18.25 20.63 -5.05
C GLU A 377 19.00 19.29 -4.95
N ILE A 378 18.33 18.26 -4.44
CA ILE A 378 18.85 16.89 -4.30
C ILE A 378 17.85 15.94 -4.97
N SER A 379 18.15 15.55 -6.21
CA SER A 379 17.26 14.69 -7.02
C SER A 379 16.97 13.33 -6.36
N GLY A 380 17.91 12.81 -5.57
CA GLY A 380 17.76 11.55 -4.81
C GLY A 380 16.65 11.57 -3.75
N LEU A 381 16.18 12.75 -3.32
CA LEU A 381 15.04 12.89 -2.41
C LEU A 381 13.68 12.84 -3.13
N ASN A 382 13.66 12.89 -4.45
CA ASN A 382 12.41 12.75 -5.19
C ASN A 382 11.97 11.27 -5.17
N PRO A 383 10.70 10.99 -4.79
CA PRO A 383 10.20 9.64 -4.77
C PRO A 383 10.12 9.08 -6.19
N ILE A 384 10.26 7.75 -6.32
CA ILE A 384 10.18 7.04 -7.60
C ILE A 384 9.00 6.07 -7.60
N SER A 385 8.54 5.72 -8.80
CA SER A 385 7.52 4.70 -8.98
C SER A 385 8.17 3.33 -8.85
N ILE A 386 8.21 2.82 -7.63
CA ILE A 386 8.68 1.47 -7.31
C ILE A 386 7.55 0.66 -6.67
N VAL A 387 7.41 -0.60 -7.12
CA VAL A 387 6.40 -1.54 -6.64
C VAL A 387 7.02 -2.91 -6.43
N CYS A 388 6.43 -3.72 -5.56
CA CYS A 388 6.71 -5.14 -5.45
C CYS A 388 5.37 -5.86 -5.67
N LYS A 389 5.30 -6.73 -6.66
CA LYS A 389 4.04 -7.35 -7.12
C LYS A 389 4.24 -8.82 -7.37
N VAL A 390 3.16 -9.59 -7.28
CA VAL A 390 3.16 -10.97 -7.73
C VAL A 390 3.49 -11.00 -9.22
N SER A 391 4.52 -11.77 -9.56
CA SER A 391 4.93 -12.02 -10.94
C SER A 391 4.46 -13.40 -11.42
N GLU A 392 4.33 -14.37 -10.51
CA GLU A 392 3.93 -15.74 -10.82
C GLU A 392 3.15 -16.36 -9.66
N ALA A 393 2.20 -17.25 -9.97
CA ALA A 393 1.54 -18.15 -9.02
C ALA A 393 1.52 -19.59 -9.57
N ASN A 394 2.05 -20.56 -8.82
CA ASN A 394 2.18 -21.98 -9.23
C ASN A 394 2.72 -22.18 -10.66
N GLY A 395 3.75 -21.42 -11.09
CA GLY A 395 4.30 -21.52 -12.44
C GLY A 395 3.53 -20.74 -13.51
N HIS A 396 2.43 -20.08 -13.17
CA HIS A 396 1.63 -19.28 -14.09
C HIS A 396 1.86 -17.77 -13.89
N PRO A 397 2.09 -17.00 -14.96
CA PRO A 397 2.34 -15.56 -14.86
C PRO A 397 1.11 -14.82 -14.31
N ALA A 398 1.37 -13.89 -13.38
CA ALA A 398 0.34 -13.04 -12.80
C ALA A 398 0.25 -11.70 -13.55
N VAL A 399 -0.98 -11.26 -13.81
CA VAL A 399 -1.26 -10.04 -14.58
C VAL A 399 -2.11 -9.06 -13.78
N LYS A 400 -1.83 -7.76 -13.90
CA LYS A 400 -2.76 -6.66 -13.58
C LYS A 400 -2.95 -5.81 -14.83
N LEU A 401 -4.18 -5.55 -15.25
CA LEU A 401 -4.45 -4.63 -16.37
C LEU A 401 -4.60 -3.18 -15.90
N SER A 402 -5.36 -2.95 -14.82
CA SER A 402 -5.77 -1.63 -14.35
C SER A 402 -6.59 -0.79 -15.34
N ASP A 403 -7.21 0.28 -14.84
CA ASP A 403 -7.89 1.28 -15.66
C ASP A 403 -6.91 2.21 -16.39
N ASN A 404 -5.64 2.26 -15.97
CA ASN A 404 -4.60 3.01 -16.66
C ASN A 404 -3.58 2.06 -17.31
N PRO A 405 -3.50 1.97 -18.65
CA PRO A 405 -2.56 1.10 -19.35
C PRO A 405 -1.09 1.19 -18.88
N GLN A 406 -0.63 2.37 -18.44
CA GLN A 406 0.73 2.59 -17.92
C GLN A 406 1.00 1.90 -16.57
N LYS A 407 -0.05 1.45 -15.89
CA LYS A 407 0.05 0.70 -14.61
C LYS A 407 -0.10 -0.81 -14.79
N ALA A 408 -0.29 -1.30 -16.02
CA ALA A 408 -0.35 -2.73 -16.30
C ALA A 408 0.96 -3.43 -15.92
N THR A 409 0.86 -4.68 -15.46
CA THR A 409 2.01 -5.51 -15.06
C THR A 409 1.76 -6.95 -15.44
N GLY A 410 2.83 -7.67 -15.75
CA GLY A 410 2.80 -9.08 -16.12
C GLY A 410 3.57 -9.33 -17.41
N ASP A 411 3.63 -10.59 -17.83
CA ASP A 411 4.16 -10.96 -19.14
C ASP A 411 3.34 -10.29 -20.27
N PRO A 412 3.98 -9.67 -21.28
CA PRO A 412 3.26 -8.96 -22.34
C PRO A 412 2.24 -9.78 -23.11
N ALA A 413 2.52 -11.07 -23.37
CA ALA A 413 1.60 -11.93 -24.12
C ALA A 413 0.37 -12.27 -23.28
N GLU A 414 0.55 -12.47 -21.98
CA GLU A 414 -0.56 -12.68 -21.04
C GLU A 414 -1.37 -11.41 -20.77
N VAL A 415 -0.72 -10.25 -20.71
CA VAL A 415 -1.42 -8.95 -20.68
C VAL A 415 -2.32 -8.80 -21.92
N GLU A 416 -1.82 -9.14 -23.11
CA GLU A 416 -2.62 -9.11 -24.34
C GLU A 416 -3.77 -10.12 -24.31
N ARG A 417 -3.55 -11.34 -23.79
CA ARG A 417 -4.61 -12.34 -23.61
C ARG A 417 -5.71 -11.82 -22.69
N TYR A 418 -5.35 -11.30 -21.52
CA TYR A 418 -6.31 -10.74 -20.56
C TYR A 418 -7.06 -9.55 -21.15
N LEU A 419 -6.40 -8.72 -21.97
CA LEU A 419 -7.05 -7.61 -22.68
C LEU A 419 -8.08 -8.06 -23.70
N LYS A 420 -7.75 -9.10 -24.49
CA LYS A 420 -8.71 -9.69 -25.44
C LYS A 420 -9.90 -10.31 -24.72
N PHE A 421 -9.68 -10.87 -23.53
CA PHE A 421 -10.71 -11.53 -22.74
C PHE A 421 -11.63 -10.55 -21.99
N PHE A 422 -11.07 -9.66 -21.16
CA PHE A 422 -11.85 -8.73 -20.33
C PHE A 422 -12.33 -7.49 -21.11
N GLY A 423 -11.63 -7.14 -22.19
CA GLY A 423 -11.83 -5.92 -22.96
C GLY A 423 -10.92 -4.77 -22.51
N ALA A 424 -11.03 -3.63 -23.20
CA ALA A 424 -10.23 -2.42 -22.96
C ALA A 424 -11.08 -1.15 -22.74
N GLU A 425 -12.37 -1.33 -22.45
CA GLU A 425 -13.33 -0.25 -22.21
C GLU A 425 -12.88 0.64 -21.06
N ASP A 426 -12.98 1.96 -21.25
CA ASP A 426 -12.67 3.01 -20.27
C ASP A 426 -11.26 2.91 -19.66
N ARG A 427 -10.31 2.32 -20.39
CA ARG A 427 -8.89 2.35 -20.02
C ARG A 427 -8.24 3.60 -20.59
N THR A 428 -7.97 4.58 -19.73
CA THR A 428 -7.40 5.88 -20.15
C THR A 428 -5.95 6.00 -19.70
N GLU A 429 -5.08 6.34 -20.65
CA GLU A 429 -3.67 6.58 -20.39
C GLU A 429 -3.47 7.86 -19.58
N GLN A 430 -2.76 7.75 -18.45
CA GLN A 430 -2.48 8.87 -17.55
C GLN A 430 -1.09 8.73 -16.95
N ALA A 431 -0.51 9.87 -16.56
CA ALA A 431 0.76 9.89 -15.85
C ALA A 431 0.66 9.12 -14.53
N VAL A 432 1.65 8.25 -14.27
CA VAL A 432 1.74 7.53 -12.99
C VAL A 432 2.29 8.50 -11.93
N LEU A 433 1.38 9.03 -11.11
CA LEU A 433 1.73 9.81 -9.94
C LEU A 433 2.39 8.92 -8.89
N VAL A 434 3.35 9.48 -8.15
CA VAL A 434 4.12 8.77 -7.12
C VAL A 434 3.80 9.32 -5.76
#